data_AF-A0A2N1MTV8-F1
#
_entry.id   AF-A0A2N1MTV8-F1
#
_cell.length_a   1.000
_cell.length_b   1.000
_cell.length_c   1.000
_cell.angle_alpha   90.00
_cell.angle_beta   90.00
_cell.angle_gamma   90.00
#
_symmetry.space_group_name_H-M   'P 1'
#
loop_
_entity.id
_entity.type
_entity.pdbx_description
1 polymer ?
#
loop_
_entity_poly.entity_id
_entity_poly.type
_entity_poly.pdbx_seq_one_letter_code
_entity_poly.pdbx_strand_id
1 'polypeptide(L)'
;MENIKESYFKPTAKELLKVQESRVPQNTVKCTKKWINILNSWRNHEDVGYKYTLESLSSNQQIEKEMCEFIYGIRTKSGERYSRASLKNVVASISRHLKDTIPQWNYNLLDKNHFPKLHATLDGTLKEMKKLGIGAAKPHEGLTNDELKIILDHDAVSSNNPEGLLRRVFLWICLLGCPREISSKK
;
A
#
# COMPACT_ATOMS: atom_id res chain seq x y z
N MET A 1 35.69 43.36 8.08
CA MET A 1 35.81 41.99 7.54
C MET A 1 34.53 41.26 7.90
N GLU A 2 33.64 41.08 6.94
CA GLU A 2 32.41 40.31 7.13
C GLU A 2 32.77 38.84 7.35
N ASN A 3 32.33 38.31 8.48
CA ASN A 3 32.52 36.93 8.87
C ASN A 3 31.61 36.08 7.98
N ILE A 4 32.15 35.50 6.91
CA ILE A 4 31.43 34.54 6.07
C ILE A 4 31.12 33.35 6.98
N LYS A 5 29.88 33.31 7.50
CA LYS A 5 29.34 32.12 8.17
C LYS A 5 29.51 30.97 7.18
N GLU A 6 30.39 30.02 7.51
CA GLU A 6 30.57 28.83 6.69
C GLU A 6 29.20 28.18 6.46
N SER A 7 28.82 28.06 5.18
CA SER A 7 27.51 27.57 4.72
C SER A 7 27.30 26.07 4.97
N TYR A 8 28.28 25.40 5.58
CA TYR A 8 28.32 23.95 5.71
C TYR A 8 28.33 23.53 7.18
N PHE A 9 27.53 22.53 7.50
CA PHE A 9 27.42 21.95 8.83
C PHE A 9 27.55 20.42 8.75
N LYS A 10 28.35 19.85 9.64
CA LYS A 10 28.46 18.40 9.81
C LYS A 10 27.42 17.94 10.86
N PRO A 11 26.39 17.19 10.48
CA PRO A 11 25.38 16.75 11.43
C PRO A 11 25.95 15.78 12.46
N THR A 12 25.43 15.88 13.68
CA THR A 12 25.70 14.95 14.76
C THR A 12 25.04 13.59 14.48
N ALA A 13 25.56 12.53 15.11
CA ALA A 13 24.95 11.20 15.02
C ALA A 13 23.47 11.21 15.44
N LYS A 14 23.09 12.04 16.43
CA LYS A 14 21.70 12.18 16.89
C LYS A 14 20.80 12.81 15.83
N GLU A 15 21.26 13.84 15.13
CA GLU A 15 20.50 14.46 14.04
C GLU A 15 20.32 13.50 12.86
N LEU A 16 21.37 12.76 12.51
CA LEU A 16 21.30 11.72 11.49
C LEU A 16 20.31 10.61 11.88
N LEU A 17 20.38 10.10 13.11
CA LEU A 17 19.44 9.09 13.60
C LEU A 17 17.99 9.59 13.56
N LYS A 18 17.72 10.81 14.03
CA LYS A 18 16.37 11.40 13.98
C LYS A 18 15.81 11.46 12.56
N VAL A 19 16.64 11.85 11.58
CA VAL A 19 16.23 11.89 10.17
C VAL A 19 16.03 10.48 9.62
N GLN A 20 16.91 9.53 9.96
CA GLN A 20 16.80 8.13 9.53
C GLN A 20 15.57 7.42 10.11
N GLU A 21 15.23 7.67 11.38
CA GLU A 21 14.04 7.13 12.04
C GLU A 21 12.74 7.70 11.45
N SER A 22 12.75 8.95 11.00
CA SER A 22 11.59 9.57 10.34
C SER A 22 11.41 9.15 8.87
N ARG A 23 12.33 8.35 8.31
CA ARG A 23 12.27 7.85 6.92
C ARG A 23 10.99 7.09 6.61
N VAL A 24 10.43 6.35 7.58
CA VAL A 24 9.28 5.48 7.35
C VAL A 24 8.02 6.15 7.93
N PRO A 25 7.05 6.57 7.10
CA PRO A 25 5.81 7.15 7.59
C PRO A 25 5.05 6.18 8.50
N GLN A 26 4.35 6.72 9.49
CA GLN A 26 3.56 5.93 10.46
C GLN A 26 2.54 4.99 9.77
N ASN A 27 1.92 5.44 8.69
CA ASN A 27 1.00 4.61 7.90
C ASN A 27 1.70 3.37 7.32
N THR A 28 2.95 3.54 6.89
CA THR A 28 3.76 2.48 6.32
C THR A 28 4.20 1.48 7.39
N VAL A 29 4.54 1.94 8.60
CA VAL A 29 4.82 1.07 9.77
C VAL A 29 3.58 0.22 10.10
N LYS A 30 2.40 0.86 10.20
CA LYS A 30 1.14 0.16 10.45
C LYS A 30 0.82 -0.87 9.36
N CYS A 31 1.04 -0.52 8.09
CA CYS A 31 0.86 -1.42 6.95
C CYS A 31 1.78 -2.64 7.03
N THR A 32 3.08 -2.43 7.32
CA THR A 32 4.03 -3.54 7.52
C THR A 32 3.60 -4.46 8.66
N LYS A 33 3.28 -3.91 9.84
CA LYS A 33 2.79 -4.71 10.98
C LYS A 33 1.56 -5.55 10.61
N LYS A 34 0.61 -4.95 9.89
CA LYS A 34 -0.58 -5.66 9.40
C LYS A 34 -0.21 -6.86 8.52
N TRP A 35 0.68 -6.67 7.54
CA TRP A 35 1.07 -7.75 6.63
C TRP A 35 1.87 -8.85 7.32
N ILE A 36 2.73 -8.51 8.28
CA ILE A 36 3.45 -9.50 9.09
C ILE A 36 2.50 -10.32 9.94
N ASN A 37 1.49 -9.70 10.55
CA ASN A 37 0.47 -10.44 11.29
C ASN A 37 -0.31 -11.42 10.40
N ILE A 38 -0.65 -11.00 9.16
CA ILE A 38 -1.34 -11.88 8.22
C ILE A 38 -0.43 -13.02 7.76
N LEU A 39 0.85 -12.75 7.48
CA LEU A 39 1.83 -13.78 7.14
C LEU A 39 1.99 -14.80 8.26
N ASN A 40 2.15 -14.34 9.50
CA ASN A 40 2.29 -15.24 10.65
C ASN A 40 1.02 -16.06 10.88
N SER A 41 -0.16 -15.45 10.73
CA SER A 41 -1.43 -16.18 10.80
C SER A 41 -1.55 -17.23 9.71
N TRP A 42 -1.10 -16.93 8.48
CA TRP A 42 -1.11 -17.88 7.38
C TRP A 42 -0.11 -19.03 7.59
N ARG A 43 1.11 -18.73 8.05
CA ARG A 43 2.16 -19.72 8.36
C ARG A 43 1.71 -20.72 9.43
N ASN A 44 1.03 -20.21 10.45
CA ASN A 44 0.53 -20.99 11.59
C ASN A 44 -0.77 -21.74 11.30
N HIS A 45 -1.36 -21.58 10.11
CA HIS A 45 -2.56 -22.32 9.72
C HIS A 45 -2.25 -23.82 9.62
N GLU A 46 -3.18 -24.67 10.04
CA GLU A 46 -2.99 -26.13 10.11
C GLU A 46 -2.61 -26.73 8.75
N ASP A 47 -3.25 -26.26 7.68
CA ASP A 47 -2.97 -26.69 6.30
C ASP A 47 -1.63 -26.21 5.72
N VAL A 48 -0.99 -25.22 6.35
CA VAL A 48 0.29 -24.63 5.88
C VAL A 48 1.47 -25.22 6.66
N GLY A 49 1.38 -25.23 7.99
CA GLY A 49 2.29 -26.00 8.84
C GLY A 49 3.71 -25.44 9.03
N TYR A 50 3.96 -24.15 8.78
CA TYR A 50 5.25 -23.52 9.06
C TYR A 50 5.36 -23.12 10.54
N LYS A 51 5.93 -24.03 11.37
CA LYS A 51 5.99 -23.90 12.84
C LYS A 51 7.14 -23.06 13.41
N TYR A 52 7.92 -22.38 12.58
CA TYR A 52 9.05 -21.53 12.98
C TYR A 52 8.78 -20.06 12.64
N THR A 53 9.60 -19.14 13.15
CA THR A 53 9.43 -17.70 12.89
C THR A 53 10.01 -17.32 11.53
N LEU A 54 9.54 -16.22 10.93
CA LEU A 54 10.09 -15.75 9.66
C LEU A 54 11.57 -15.38 9.81
N GLU A 55 11.92 -14.82 10.96
CA GLU A 55 13.24 -14.34 11.32
C GLU A 55 14.26 -15.47 11.52
N SER A 56 13.81 -16.71 11.79
CA SER A 56 14.72 -17.86 11.95
C SER A 56 15.19 -18.44 10.61
N LEU A 57 14.69 -17.94 9.48
CA LEU A 57 15.07 -18.42 8.15
C LEU A 57 16.44 -17.90 7.73
N SER A 58 17.36 -18.82 7.47
CA SER A 58 18.69 -18.53 6.95
C SER A 58 18.82 -18.77 5.43
N SER A 59 17.88 -19.51 4.83
CA SER A 59 17.92 -19.87 3.40
C SER A 59 17.03 -18.97 2.56
N ASN A 60 17.64 -18.25 1.61
CA ASN A 60 16.91 -17.48 0.61
C ASN A 60 15.94 -18.34 -0.21
N GLN A 61 16.30 -19.60 -0.49
CA GLN A 61 15.43 -20.52 -1.23
C GLN A 61 14.17 -20.87 -0.45
N GLN A 62 14.30 -21.04 0.88
CA GLN A 62 13.16 -21.32 1.74
C GLN A 62 12.24 -20.10 1.87
N ILE A 63 12.81 -18.92 2.05
CA ILE A 63 12.05 -17.66 2.03
C ILE A 63 11.35 -17.47 0.69
N GLU A 64 12.04 -17.73 -0.42
CA GLU A 64 11.44 -17.63 -1.75
C GLU A 64 10.24 -18.56 -1.90
N LYS A 65 10.38 -19.82 -1.48
CA LYS A 65 9.32 -20.82 -1.52
C LYS A 65 8.10 -20.38 -0.70
N GLU A 66 8.30 -20.05 0.57
CA GLU A 66 7.23 -19.60 1.46
C GLU A 66 6.52 -18.35 0.93
N MET A 67 7.29 -17.40 0.38
CA MET A 67 6.72 -16.20 -0.20
C MET A 67 5.92 -16.49 -1.47
N CYS A 68 6.32 -17.45 -2.29
CA CYS A 68 5.52 -17.90 -3.44
C CYS A 68 4.18 -18.49 -3.00
N GLU A 69 4.23 -19.42 -2.04
CA GLU A 69 3.04 -20.07 -1.47
C GLU A 69 2.11 -19.05 -0.81
N PHE A 70 2.67 -18.11 -0.04
CA PHE A 70 1.91 -17.07 0.61
C PHE A 70 1.23 -16.13 -0.39
N ILE A 71 1.96 -15.60 -1.38
CA ILE A 71 1.42 -14.65 -2.35
C ILE A 71 0.28 -15.28 -3.16
N TYR A 72 0.42 -16.56 -3.51
CA TYR A 72 -0.62 -17.27 -4.26
C TYR A 72 -1.80 -17.70 -3.36
N GLY A 73 -1.51 -18.16 -2.15
CA GLY A 73 -2.49 -18.76 -1.23
C GLY A 73 -3.28 -17.77 -0.38
N ILE A 74 -2.77 -16.56 -0.15
CA ILE A 74 -3.40 -15.60 0.76
C ILE A 74 -4.81 -15.19 0.28
N ARG A 75 -5.77 -15.19 1.20
CA ARG A 75 -7.16 -14.74 0.99
C ARG A 75 -7.59 -13.77 2.08
N THR A 76 -8.55 -12.92 1.75
CA THR A 76 -9.24 -12.07 2.72
C THR A 76 -10.10 -12.92 3.66
N LYS A 77 -10.64 -12.31 4.73
CA LYS A 77 -11.55 -13.00 5.66
C LYS A 77 -12.80 -13.55 4.98
N SER A 78 -13.24 -12.98 3.85
CA SER A 78 -14.37 -13.46 3.06
C SER A 78 -13.99 -14.54 2.05
N GLY A 79 -12.74 -15.01 2.04
CA GLY A 79 -12.25 -15.99 1.07
C GLY A 79 -11.82 -15.39 -0.28
N GLU A 80 -11.99 -14.08 -0.48
CA GLU A 80 -11.65 -13.40 -1.74
C GLU A 80 -10.15 -13.15 -1.91
N ARG A 81 -9.68 -12.99 -3.16
CA ARG A 81 -8.29 -12.56 -3.42
C ARG A 81 -8.08 -11.10 -3.02
N TYR A 82 -6.89 -10.81 -2.50
CA TYR A 82 -6.47 -9.42 -2.26
C TYR A 82 -6.27 -8.66 -3.58
N SER A 83 -6.40 -7.32 -3.52
CA SER A 83 -6.19 -6.47 -4.70
C SER A 83 -4.75 -6.54 -5.24
N ARG A 84 -4.56 -6.22 -6.52
CA ARG A 84 -3.23 -6.15 -7.17
C ARG A 84 -2.26 -5.22 -6.43
N ALA A 85 -2.75 -4.06 -5.99
CA ALA A 85 -1.95 -3.10 -5.23
C ALA A 85 -1.58 -3.66 -3.84
N SER A 86 -2.52 -4.34 -3.19
CA SER A 86 -2.27 -5.01 -1.91
C SER A 86 -1.18 -6.06 -2.02
N LEU A 87 -1.19 -6.93 -3.04
CA LEU A 87 -0.15 -7.96 -3.22
C LEU A 87 1.25 -7.36 -3.43
N LYS A 88 1.36 -6.27 -4.20
CA LYS A 88 2.65 -5.56 -4.33
C LYS A 88 3.10 -4.97 -2.98
N ASN A 89 2.17 -4.40 -2.23
CA ASN A 89 2.46 -3.84 -0.91
C ASN A 89 2.88 -4.92 0.09
N VAL A 90 2.33 -6.13 0.02
CA VAL A 90 2.73 -7.27 0.85
C VAL A 90 4.23 -7.53 0.71
N VAL A 91 4.72 -7.73 -0.52
CA VAL A 91 6.12 -8.08 -0.77
C VAL A 91 7.05 -6.95 -0.32
N ALA A 92 6.69 -5.69 -0.60
CA ALA A 92 7.46 -4.55 -0.14
C ALA A 92 7.49 -4.42 1.40
N SER A 93 6.35 -4.66 2.06
CA SER A 93 6.24 -4.62 3.51
C SER A 93 7.08 -5.70 4.18
N ILE A 94 7.02 -6.94 3.70
CA ILE A 94 7.80 -8.06 4.24
C ILE A 94 9.29 -7.86 3.95
N SER A 95 9.65 -7.41 2.74
CA SER A 95 11.05 -7.11 2.42
C SER A 95 11.64 -6.03 3.34
N ARG A 96 10.85 -5.04 3.75
CA ARG A 96 11.29 -4.05 4.72
C ARG A 96 11.46 -4.68 6.11
N HIS A 97 10.47 -5.45 6.57
CA HIS A 97 10.53 -6.12 7.86
C HIS A 97 11.77 -7.01 8.02
N LEU A 98 12.10 -7.79 6.98
CA LEU A 98 13.31 -8.63 6.98
C LEU A 98 14.60 -7.78 7.12
N LYS A 99 14.70 -6.68 6.37
CA LYS A 99 15.84 -5.74 6.47
C LYS A 99 15.97 -5.10 7.85
N ASP A 100 14.85 -4.78 8.48
CA ASP A 100 14.85 -4.09 9.78
C ASP A 100 15.06 -5.08 10.95
N THR A 101 14.76 -6.37 10.77
CA THR A 101 14.74 -7.35 11.87
C THR A 101 15.93 -8.33 11.84
N ILE A 102 16.46 -8.64 10.66
CA ILE A 102 17.57 -9.60 10.50
C ILE A 102 18.84 -8.82 10.14
N PRO A 103 19.83 -8.69 11.05
CA PRO A 103 21.01 -7.86 10.84
C PRO A 103 21.82 -8.21 9.58
N GLN A 104 21.90 -9.49 9.22
CA GLN A 104 22.62 -10.00 8.05
C GLN A 104 21.80 -9.97 6.75
N TRP A 105 20.56 -9.48 6.77
CA TRP A 105 19.67 -9.51 5.62
C TRP A 105 19.96 -8.37 4.64
N ASN A 106 20.61 -8.73 3.53
CA ASN A 106 21.01 -7.76 2.51
C ASN A 106 20.15 -7.81 1.24
N TYR A 107 19.09 -8.62 1.23
CA TYR A 107 18.30 -8.86 0.02
C TYR A 107 17.02 -8.02 -0.04
N ASN A 108 16.55 -7.75 -1.25
CA ASN A 108 15.22 -7.19 -1.49
C ASN A 108 14.35 -8.28 -2.13
N LEU A 109 13.19 -8.60 -1.54
CA LEU A 109 12.31 -9.65 -2.09
C LEU A 109 11.77 -9.30 -3.50
N LEU A 110 11.82 -8.03 -3.89
CA LEU A 110 11.46 -7.59 -5.24
C LEU A 110 12.60 -7.74 -6.26
N ASP A 111 13.81 -8.11 -5.82
CA ASP A 111 14.94 -8.32 -6.69
C ASP A 111 14.83 -9.67 -7.42
N LYS A 112 14.63 -9.59 -8.74
CA LYS A 112 14.49 -10.76 -9.61
C LYS A 112 15.76 -11.61 -9.70
N ASN A 113 16.93 -11.03 -9.44
CA ASN A 113 18.19 -11.77 -9.50
C ASN A 113 18.33 -12.73 -8.31
N HIS A 114 17.87 -12.29 -7.13
CA HIS A 114 17.94 -13.08 -5.90
C HIS A 114 16.70 -13.94 -5.67
N PHE A 115 15.53 -13.50 -6.16
CA PHE A 115 14.26 -14.20 -6.00
C PHE A 115 13.47 -14.33 -7.33
N PRO A 116 14.01 -15.07 -8.32
CA PRO A 116 13.39 -15.22 -9.63
C PRO A 116 12.03 -15.91 -9.60
N LYS A 117 11.83 -16.92 -8.75
CA LYS A 117 10.55 -17.66 -8.61
C LYS A 117 9.51 -16.82 -7.91
N LEU A 118 9.89 -16.03 -6.90
CA LEU A 118 8.96 -15.10 -6.26
C LEU A 118 8.48 -14.04 -7.24
N HIS A 119 9.41 -13.47 -8.02
CA HIS A 119 9.05 -12.51 -9.05
C HIS A 119 8.12 -13.14 -10.11
N ALA A 120 8.41 -14.35 -10.58
CA ALA A 120 7.56 -15.07 -11.53
C ALA A 120 6.17 -15.37 -10.95
N THR A 121 6.09 -15.78 -9.69
CA THR A 121 4.83 -16.08 -8.99
C THR A 121 3.99 -14.83 -8.82
N LEU A 122 4.58 -13.71 -8.39
CA LEU A 122 3.88 -12.44 -8.26
C LEU A 122 3.36 -11.96 -9.64
N ASP A 123 4.20 -11.95 -10.67
CA ASP A 123 3.80 -11.53 -12.02
C ASP A 123 2.70 -12.43 -12.60
N GLY A 124 2.85 -13.75 -12.47
CA GLY A 124 1.85 -14.74 -12.88
C GLY A 124 0.50 -14.54 -12.17
N THR A 125 0.53 -14.36 -10.85
CA THR A 125 -0.67 -14.10 -10.04
C THR A 125 -1.38 -12.81 -10.48
N LEU A 126 -0.62 -11.73 -10.71
CA LEU A 126 -1.18 -10.46 -11.16
C LEU A 126 -1.79 -10.54 -12.57
N LYS A 127 -1.17 -11.31 -13.48
CA LYS A 127 -1.70 -11.56 -14.83
C LYS A 127 -2.97 -12.41 -14.80
N GLU A 128 -2.99 -13.46 -13.98
CA GLU A 128 -4.17 -14.30 -13.77
C GLU A 128 -5.34 -13.46 -13.23
N MET A 129 -5.10 -12.66 -12.18
CA MET A 129 -6.12 -11.75 -11.64
C MET A 129 -6.68 -10.79 -12.68
N LYS A 130 -5.80 -10.23 -13.54
CA LYS A 130 -6.22 -9.36 -14.64
C LYS A 130 -7.14 -10.09 -15.62
N LYS A 131 -6.79 -11.33 -16.00
CA LYS A 131 -7.61 -12.16 -16.90
C LYS A 131 -8.98 -12.48 -16.30
N LEU A 132 -9.03 -12.75 -14.99
CA LEU A 132 -10.26 -13.05 -14.26
C LEU A 132 -11.10 -11.79 -13.92
N GLY A 133 -10.64 -10.59 -14.28
CA GLY A 133 -11.32 -9.33 -13.92
C GLY A 133 -11.30 -9.01 -12.43
N ILE A 134 -10.51 -9.72 -11.63
CA ILE A 134 -10.42 -9.53 -10.17
C ILE A 134 -9.74 -8.20 -9.87
N GLY A 135 -10.45 -7.31 -9.19
CA GLY A 135 -9.98 -5.96 -8.90
C GLY A 135 -9.93 -5.07 -10.15
N ALA A 136 -10.62 -5.42 -11.23
CA ALA A 136 -11.08 -4.41 -12.17
C ALA A 136 -11.95 -3.42 -11.38
N ALA A 137 -11.69 -2.12 -11.55
CA ALA A 137 -12.59 -1.12 -11.01
C ALA A 137 -13.97 -1.41 -11.61
N LYS A 138 -14.94 -1.75 -10.76
CA LYS A 138 -16.33 -1.52 -11.16
C LYS A 138 -16.37 -0.02 -11.53
N PRO A 139 -16.93 0.37 -12.67
CA PRO A 139 -17.17 1.79 -12.90
C PRO A 139 -17.88 2.30 -11.65
N HIS A 140 -17.23 3.24 -10.94
CA HIS A 140 -17.91 3.87 -9.83
C HIS A 140 -19.12 4.54 -10.44
N GLU A 141 -20.32 4.19 -9.97
CA GLU A 141 -21.51 4.97 -10.29
C GLU A 141 -21.23 6.37 -9.76
N GLY A 142 -21.03 7.30 -10.69
CA GLY A 142 -20.95 8.71 -10.34
C GLY A 142 -22.29 9.13 -9.75
N LEU A 143 -22.26 10.16 -8.91
CA LEU A 143 -23.49 10.78 -8.43
C LEU A 143 -24.37 11.15 -9.62
N THR A 144 -25.62 10.71 -9.59
CA THR A 144 -26.64 11.12 -10.54
C THR A 144 -26.98 12.60 -10.37
N ASN A 145 -27.56 13.22 -11.39
CA ASN A 145 -28.00 14.62 -11.28
C ASN A 145 -29.00 14.84 -10.14
N ASP A 146 -29.81 13.84 -9.81
CA ASP A 146 -30.79 13.95 -8.73
C ASP A 146 -30.14 13.81 -7.35
N GLU A 147 -29.18 12.90 -7.18
CA GLU A 147 -28.35 12.85 -5.97
C GLU A 147 -27.55 14.15 -5.78
N LEU A 148 -27.04 14.74 -6.86
CA LEU A 148 -26.36 16.02 -6.81
C LEU A 148 -27.27 17.16 -6.36
N LYS A 149 -28.52 17.21 -6.83
CA LYS A 149 -29.51 18.19 -6.35
C LYS A 149 -29.79 18.00 -4.86
N ILE A 150 -30.01 16.75 -4.43
CA ILE A 150 -30.24 16.44 -3.00
C ILE A 150 -29.07 16.94 -2.14
N ILE A 151 -27.82 16.69 -2.58
CA ILE A 151 -26.63 17.16 -1.87
C ILE A 151 -26.58 18.68 -1.86
N LEU A 152 -26.82 19.33 -3.01
CA LEU A 152 -26.75 20.79 -3.14
C LEU A 152 -27.85 21.52 -2.38
N ASP A 153 -29.01 20.91 -2.17
CA ASP A 153 -30.14 21.48 -1.43
C ASP A 153 -30.07 21.20 0.09
N HIS A 154 -29.11 20.38 0.54
CA HIS A 154 -28.94 20.06 1.95
C HIS A 154 -28.44 21.27 2.76
N ASP A 155 -28.98 21.47 3.97
CA ASP A 155 -28.68 22.63 4.83
C ASP A 155 -27.18 22.75 5.18
N ALA A 156 -26.49 21.61 5.28
CA ALA A 156 -25.03 21.57 5.49
C ALA A 156 -24.18 22.22 4.38
N VAL A 157 -24.74 22.47 3.19
CA VAL A 157 -24.10 23.24 2.10
C VAL A 157 -24.92 24.48 1.74
N SER A 158 -25.76 24.95 2.67
CA SER A 158 -26.58 26.14 2.49
C SER A 158 -25.72 27.38 2.29
N SER A 159 -26.16 28.27 1.39
CA SER A 159 -25.55 29.59 1.21
C SER A 159 -25.92 30.59 2.33
N ASN A 160 -26.77 30.18 3.28
CA ASN A 160 -27.29 31.06 4.32
C ASN A 160 -26.35 31.21 5.52
N ASN A 161 -25.26 30.43 5.59
CA ASN A 161 -24.23 30.58 6.61
C ASN A 161 -22.82 30.41 5.99
N PRO A 162 -21.77 31.01 6.59
CA PRO A 162 -20.42 31.00 6.02
C PRO A 162 -19.83 29.59 5.84
N GLU A 163 -20.11 28.67 6.77
CA GLU A 163 -19.58 27.31 6.73
C GLU A 163 -20.23 26.48 5.61
N GLY A 164 -21.56 26.59 5.46
CA GLY A 164 -22.32 25.97 4.39
C GLY A 164 -21.90 26.50 3.02
N LEU A 165 -21.69 27.82 2.89
CA LEU A 165 -21.22 28.43 1.65
C LEU A 165 -19.83 27.90 1.26
N LEU A 166 -18.91 27.79 2.22
CA LEU A 166 -17.57 27.25 1.97
C LEU A 166 -17.62 25.80 1.49
N ARG A 167 -18.43 24.96 2.14
CA ARG A 167 -18.64 23.56 1.73
C ARG A 167 -19.26 23.47 0.34
N ARG A 168 -20.21 24.36 0.01
CA ARG A 168 -20.85 24.43 -1.31
C ARG A 168 -19.87 24.82 -2.41
N VAL A 169 -19.04 25.84 -2.19
CA VAL A 169 -18.01 26.27 -3.15
C VAL A 169 -16.99 25.17 -3.38
N PHE A 170 -16.52 24.51 -2.30
CA PHE A 170 -15.62 23.36 -2.41
C PHE A 170 -16.22 22.24 -3.25
N LEU A 171 -17.50 21.89 -3.01
CA LEU A 171 -18.20 20.88 -3.79
C LEU A 171 -18.28 21.25 -5.27
N TRP A 172 -18.62 22.51 -5.59
CA TRP A 172 -18.63 23.00 -6.98
C TRP A 172 -17.26 22.90 -7.64
N ILE A 173 -16.18 23.23 -6.93
CA ILE A 173 -14.81 23.09 -7.44
C ILE A 173 -14.50 21.61 -7.74
N CYS A 174 -14.91 20.67 -6.88
CA CYS A 174 -14.73 19.24 -7.15
C CYS A 174 -15.54 18.76 -8.36
N LEU A 175 -16.80 19.20 -8.48
CA LEU A 175 -17.68 18.80 -9.58
C LEU A 175 -17.25 19.36 -10.95
N LEU A 176 -16.73 20.59 -10.97
CA LEU A 176 -16.28 21.27 -12.19
C LEU A 176 -14.82 20.98 -12.53
N GLY A 177 -13.98 20.75 -11.51
CA GLY A 177 -12.54 20.55 -11.64
C GLY A 177 -12.11 19.11 -11.88
N CYS A 178 -12.98 18.11 -11.68
CA CYS A 178 -12.72 16.75 -12.14
C CYS A 178 -12.95 16.68 -13.67
N PRO A 179 -11.93 16.40 -14.50
CA PRO A 179 -12.13 16.13 -15.91
C PRO A 179 -13.00 14.88 -16.01
N ARG A 180 -14.25 15.03 -16.43
CA ARG A 180 -15.08 13.90 -16.82
C ARG A 180 -14.42 13.26 -18.04
N GLU A 181 -13.93 12.03 -17.93
CA GLU A 181 -13.86 11.15 -19.09
C GLU A 181 -15.31 10.96 -19.55
N ILE A 182 -15.76 11.86 -20.42
CA ILE A 182 -17.01 11.69 -21.14
C ILE A 182 -16.76 10.51 -22.06
N SER A 183 -17.07 9.30 -21.60
CA SER A 183 -17.30 8.16 -22.46
C SER A 183 -18.57 8.45 -23.27
N SER A 184 -18.42 9.29 -24.29
CA SER A 184 -19.37 9.40 -25.38
C SER A 184 -19.25 8.10 -26.17
N LYS A 185 -20.03 7.09 -25.79
CA LYS A 185 -20.40 6.03 -26.72
C LYS A 185 -21.26 6.67 -27.82
N LYS A 186 -20.63 6.93 -28.96
CA LYS A 186 -21.32 6.95 -30.25
C LYS A 186 -21.26 5.54 -30.83
#